data_AF-E8WHH8-F1
#
_entry.id   AF-E8WHH8-F1
#
_cell.length_a   1.000
_cell.length_b   1.000
_cell.length_c   1.000
_cell.angle_alpha   90.00
_cell.angle_beta   90.00
_cell.angle_gamma   90.00
#
_symmetry.space_group_name_H-M   'P 1'
#
loop_
_entity.id
_entity.type
_entity.pdbx_description
1 polymer ?
#
loop_
_entity_poly.entity_id
_entity_poly.type
_entity_poly.pdbx_seq_one_letter_code
_entity_poly.pdbx_strand_id
1 'polypeptide(L)'
;MKRLTSFIALIFFIFGICGLVYASGENPNGFPSGAHYNLNIIGKKTGFVCPEQEYDIYQNPIYGNVVFVPEDGNGKIYLTSGKTGGRFSTTTELQVTDPCAFDNNGATVKLPPNRNGYRVYARTLAKPTGDPVIGLFSSLYMVQDEFGNDLLYLGMITETGFTTPSIDFTRSKGQSKALEITGMFQWTGSVCYFTQPADTSYTLTHVCCTDSNIDGIYEDCQQPANTEPYCGAGYNYVSAYCVSYEDEWVFNLGDYVATLLGTNNDGVKLLQIRFYPN
;
A
#
# COMPACT_ATOMS: atom_id res chain seq x y z
N MET A 1 -72.57 -21.28 34.64
CA MET A 1 -71.85 -22.00 33.57
C MET A 1 -71.58 -21.06 32.40
N LYS A 2 -70.50 -20.27 32.45
CA LYS A 2 -70.02 -19.47 31.31
C LYS A 2 -68.51 -19.22 31.43
N ARG A 3 -67.80 -19.64 30.37
CA ARG A 3 -66.69 -18.99 29.67
C ARG A 3 -65.37 -18.79 30.42
N LEU A 4 -64.42 -19.67 30.10
CA LEU A 4 -62.99 -19.49 30.35
C LEU A 4 -62.38 -18.78 29.12
N THR A 5 -61.90 -17.57 29.32
CA THR A 5 -61.18 -16.76 28.34
C THR A 5 -59.69 -17.10 28.32
N SER A 6 -59.18 -17.22 27.10
CA SER A 6 -57.80 -17.46 26.69
C SER A 6 -56.80 -16.43 27.23
N PHE A 7 -55.62 -16.90 27.67
CA PHE A 7 -54.40 -16.11 27.78
C PHE A 7 -53.23 -16.94 27.23
N ILE A 8 -52.71 -16.55 26.07
CA ILE A 8 -51.49 -17.08 25.46
C ILE A 8 -50.32 -16.28 26.01
N ALA A 9 -49.44 -16.93 26.78
CA ALA A 9 -48.16 -16.35 27.19
C ALA A 9 -47.11 -16.63 26.11
N LEU A 10 -46.71 -15.57 25.41
CA LEU A 10 -45.67 -15.60 24.38
C LEU A 10 -44.29 -15.44 25.07
N ILE A 11 -43.56 -16.54 25.25
CA ILE A 11 -42.18 -16.52 25.76
C ILE A 11 -41.24 -16.30 24.57
N PHE A 12 -40.67 -15.09 24.47
CA PHE A 12 -39.57 -14.78 23.55
C PHE A 12 -38.25 -15.30 24.13
N PHE A 13 -37.75 -16.41 23.59
CA PHE A 13 -36.39 -16.90 23.85
C PHE A 13 -35.42 -16.15 22.93
N ILE A 14 -34.81 -15.07 23.43
CA ILE A 14 -33.72 -14.38 22.73
C ILE A 14 -32.48 -15.26 22.85
N PHE A 15 -32.20 -16.04 21.80
CA PHE A 15 -30.89 -16.62 21.58
C PHE A 15 -29.91 -15.48 21.29
N GLY A 16 -29.21 -15.02 22.33
CA GLY A 16 -28.01 -14.23 22.18
C GLY A 16 -26.96 -15.10 21.50
N ILE A 17 -26.80 -14.94 20.19
CA ILE A 17 -25.65 -15.47 19.45
C ILE A 17 -24.47 -14.60 19.88
N CYS A 18 -23.82 -14.99 20.98
CA CYS A 18 -22.47 -14.56 21.28
C CYS A 18 -21.59 -15.18 20.19
N GLY A 19 -21.37 -14.44 19.11
CA GLY A 19 -20.39 -14.80 18.10
C GLY A 19 -19.03 -14.88 18.77
N LEU A 20 -18.56 -16.10 18.99
CA LEU A 20 -17.16 -16.37 19.26
C LEU A 20 -16.38 -15.85 18.04
N VAL A 21 -15.69 -14.73 18.22
CA VAL A 21 -14.62 -14.32 17.31
C VAL A 21 -13.55 -15.39 17.45
N TYR A 22 -13.50 -16.31 16.48
CA TYR A 22 -12.44 -17.31 16.41
C TYR A 22 -11.10 -16.57 16.36
N ALA A 23 -10.24 -16.84 17.35
CA ALA A 23 -8.83 -16.55 17.22
C ALA A 23 -8.34 -17.20 15.91
N SER A 24 -7.93 -16.39 14.94
CA SER A 24 -7.42 -16.89 13.67
C SER A 24 -6.13 -17.66 13.94
N GLY A 25 -6.20 -18.99 13.99
CA GLY A 25 -5.02 -19.82 14.17
C GLY A 25 -4.02 -19.54 13.05
N GLU A 26 -2.80 -19.16 13.44
CA GLU A 26 -1.67 -19.07 12.52
C GLU A 26 -1.44 -20.45 11.90
N ASN A 27 -1.38 -20.50 10.58
CA ASN A 27 -1.04 -21.75 9.89
C ASN A 27 0.42 -22.12 10.20
N PRO A 28 0.81 -23.40 10.09
CA PRO A 28 2.21 -23.83 10.30
C PRO A 28 3.23 -23.08 9.41
N ASN A 29 2.76 -22.48 8.32
CA ASN A 29 3.54 -21.67 7.40
C ASN A 29 3.73 -20.18 7.84
N GLY A 30 3.20 -19.80 9.00
CA GLY A 30 3.25 -18.44 9.56
C GLY A 30 2.20 -17.47 9.00
N PHE A 31 1.38 -17.88 8.03
CA PHE A 31 0.32 -17.02 7.52
C PHE A 31 -0.96 -17.14 8.37
N PRO A 32 -1.68 -16.04 8.62
CA PRO A 32 -3.04 -16.11 9.14
C PRO A 32 -3.95 -16.92 8.21
N SER A 33 -4.99 -17.51 8.80
CA SER A 33 -6.09 -18.10 8.03
C SER A 33 -7.07 -17.00 7.60
N GLY A 34 -7.65 -17.11 6.39
CA GLY A 34 -8.67 -16.19 5.90
C GLY A 34 -8.50 -15.80 4.43
N ALA A 35 -9.45 -15.01 3.94
CA ALA A 35 -9.40 -14.42 2.60
C ALA A 35 -8.22 -13.45 2.48
N HIS A 36 -7.51 -13.51 1.36
CA HIS A 36 -6.35 -12.67 1.10
C HIS A 36 -6.07 -12.57 -0.40
N TYR A 37 -5.37 -11.51 -0.79
CA TYR A 37 -4.72 -11.42 -2.08
C TYR A 37 -3.29 -11.93 -1.98
N ASN A 38 -2.79 -12.59 -3.02
CA ASN A 38 -1.46 -13.19 -3.04
C ASN A 38 -0.63 -12.57 -4.16
N LEU A 39 0.50 -11.95 -3.85
CA LEU A 39 1.49 -11.49 -4.82
C LEU A 39 2.73 -12.39 -4.74
N ASN A 40 3.18 -12.89 -5.87
CA ASN A 40 4.40 -13.68 -5.98
C ASN A 40 5.48 -12.86 -6.68
N ILE A 41 6.61 -12.63 -6.02
CA ILE A 41 7.80 -12.00 -6.61
C ILE A 41 8.78 -13.13 -6.92
N ILE A 42 9.10 -13.32 -8.20
CA ILE A 42 9.92 -14.43 -8.68
C ILE A 42 11.25 -13.90 -9.21
N GLY A 43 12.35 -14.34 -8.59
CA GLY A 43 13.70 -14.07 -9.07
C GLY A 43 13.95 -14.82 -10.38
N LYS A 44 14.38 -14.11 -11.42
CA LYS A 44 14.81 -14.70 -12.71
C LYS A 44 16.22 -14.27 -13.09
N LYS A 45 16.91 -15.15 -13.80
CA LYS A 45 18.28 -14.89 -14.27
C LYS A 45 18.27 -13.84 -15.39
N THR A 46 19.44 -13.24 -15.61
CA THR A 46 19.71 -12.36 -16.76
C THR A 46 19.29 -13.04 -18.07
N GLY A 47 18.67 -12.26 -18.96
CA GLY A 47 18.16 -12.74 -20.25
C GLY A 47 16.76 -13.37 -20.18
N PHE A 48 16.11 -13.39 -19.01
CA PHE A 48 14.68 -13.67 -18.93
C PHE A 48 13.88 -12.61 -19.69
N VAL A 49 12.96 -13.08 -20.54
CA VAL A 49 12.02 -12.22 -21.26
C VAL A 49 10.70 -12.27 -20.52
N CYS A 50 10.20 -11.10 -20.14
CA CYS A 50 8.91 -10.99 -19.45
C CYS A 50 7.77 -11.43 -20.39
N PRO A 51 6.74 -12.09 -19.84
CA PRO A 51 5.60 -12.52 -20.65
C PRO A 51 4.84 -11.30 -21.18
N GLU A 52 4.29 -11.43 -22.38
CA GLU A 52 3.40 -10.44 -22.95
C GLU A 52 2.04 -10.46 -22.22
N GLN A 53 1.31 -9.33 -22.31
CA GLN A 53 -0.05 -9.23 -21.75
C GLN A 53 -0.99 -10.22 -22.46
N GLU A 54 -1.61 -11.10 -21.69
CA GLU A 54 -2.62 -12.03 -22.18
C GLU A 54 -4.00 -11.34 -22.23
N TYR A 55 -4.84 -11.77 -23.18
CA TYR A 55 -6.19 -11.24 -23.35
C TYR A 55 -7.21 -12.38 -23.44
N ASP A 56 -8.42 -12.14 -22.92
CA ASP A 56 -9.53 -13.08 -23.05
C ASP A 56 -10.17 -13.05 -24.44
N ILE A 57 -11.21 -13.86 -24.65
CA ILE A 57 -11.95 -13.92 -25.92
C ILE A 57 -12.66 -12.62 -26.30
N TYR A 58 -12.81 -11.68 -25.35
CA TYR A 58 -13.41 -10.37 -25.53
C TYR A 58 -12.38 -9.24 -25.60
N GLN A 59 -11.09 -9.57 -25.69
CA GLN A 59 -9.96 -8.63 -25.68
C GLN A 59 -9.81 -7.85 -24.37
N ASN A 60 -10.34 -8.35 -23.25
CA ASN A 60 -10.01 -7.79 -21.94
C ASN A 60 -8.66 -8.34 -21.49
N PRO A 61 -7.79 -7.50 -20.90
CA PRO A 61 -6.53 -7.95 -20.35
C PRO A 61 -6.77 -8.93 -19.19
N ILE A 62 -6.06 -10.05 -19.21
CA ILE A 62 -6.05 -11.04 -18.12
C ILE A 62 -4.87 -10.71 -17.21
N TYR A 63 -5.18 -10.40 -15.95
CA TYR A 63 -4.15 -10.03 -14.98
C TYR A 63 -3.75 -11.22 -14.12
N GLY A 64 -2.43 -11.35 -13.93
CA GLY A 64 -1.85 -12.31 -13.02
C GLY A 64 -1.55 -11.69 -11.65
N ASN A 65 -0.88 -12.49 -10.83
CA ASN A 65 -0.46 -12.12 -9.49
C ASN A 65 1.06 -12.29 -9.28
N VAL A 66 1.83 -12.27 -10.39
CA VAL A 66 3.26 -12.58 -10.42
C VAL A 66 4.04 -11.39 -10.98
N VAL A 67 5.07 -10.97 -10.24
CA VAL A 67 6.08 -10.02 -10.69
C VAL A 67 7.42 -10.74 -10.83
N PHE A 68 8.18 -10.43 -11.86
CA PHE A 68 9.52 -10.95 -12.09
C PHE A 68 10.55 -9.89 -11.78
N VAL A 69 11.48 -10.21 -10.87
CA VAL A 69 12.63 -9.35 -10.48
C VAL A 69 13.93 -10.05 -10.83
N PRO A 70 15.04 -9.31 -11.00
CA PRO A 70 16.37 -9.92 -11.07
C PRO A 70 16.59 -10.90 -9.91
N GLU A 71 17.10 -12.08 -10.22
CA GLU A 71 17.54 -13.05 -9.21
C GLU A 71 18.71 -12.49 -8.41
N ASP A 72 19.58 -11.72 -9.07
CA ASP A 72 20.72 -11.02 -8.49
C ASP A 72 20.65 -9.56 -8.93
N GLY A 73 20.40 -8.63 -8.01
CA GLY A 73 20.34 -7.20 -8.26
C GLY A 73 19.02 -6.52 -7.86
N ASN A 74 18.82 -5.31 -8.40
CA ASN A 74 17.72 -4.45 -7.98
C ASN A 74 16.51 -4.54 -8.92
N GLY A 75 15.31 -4.47 -8.36
CA GLY A 75 14.04 -4.39 -9.08
C GLY A 75 13.17 -3.25 -8.54
N LYS A 76 12.28 -2.74 -9.39
CA LYS A 76 11.29 -1.71 -9.04
C LYS A 76 9.90 -2.26 -9.21
N ILE A 77 9.06 -2.14 -8.18
CA ILE A 77 7.66 -2.55 -8.22
C ILE A 77 6.81 -1.37 -7.74
N TYR A 78 6.02 -0.81 -8.63
CA TYR A 78 5.02 0.21 -8.31
C TYR A 78 3.75 -0.46 -7.84
N LEU A 79 3.48 -0.32 -6.54
CA LEU A 79 2.21 -0.72 -5.96
C LEU A 79 1.28 0.48 -6.02
N THR A 80 0.09 0.29 -6.58
CA THR A 80 -0.88 1.35 -6.82
C THR A 80 -2.24 0.98 -6.25
N SER A 81 -2.90 1.93 -5.62
CA SER A 81 -4.26 1.83 -5.10
C SER A 81 -4.75 3.25 -4.79
N GLY A 82 -5.95 3.40 -4.25
CA GLY A 82 -6.46 4.67 -3.77
C GLY A 82 -7.50 4.49 -2.67
N LYS A 83 -8.14 5.61 -2.30
CA LYS A 83 -9.28 5.60 -1.39
C LYS A 83 -10.46 4.81 -1.95
N THR A 84 -11.25 4.24 -1.03
CA THR A 84 -12.55 3.64 -1.38
C THR A 84 -13.46 4.73 -1.97
N GLY A 85 -14.00 4.50 -3.17
CA GLY A 85 -14.80 5.49 -3.92
C GLY A 85 -13.98 6.41 -4.84
N GLY A 86 -12.64 6.34 -4.78
CA GLY A 86 -11.74 7.11 -5.65
C GLY A 86 -11.48 6.46 -7.01
N ARG A 87 -10.41 6.88 -7.69
CA ARG A 87 -10.04 6.49 -9.07
C ARG A 87 -9.81 4.97 -9.25
N PHE A 88 -9.58 4.23 -8.16
CA PHE A 88 -9.41 2.77 -8.14
C PHE A 88 -10.59 1.98 -7.55
N SER A 89 -11.73 2.63 -7.33
CA SER A 89 -12.92 2.02 -6.72
C SER A 89 -13.46 0.78 -7.45
N THR A 90 -13.14 0.62 -8.74
CA THR A 90 -13.59 -0.51 -9.57
C THR A 90 -12.66 -1.71 -9.53
N THR A 91 -11.46 -1.61 -8.94
CA THR A 91 -10.53 -2.74 -8.83
C THR A 91 -10.98 -3.68 -7.71
N THR A 92 -11.48 -4.86 -8.07
CA THR A 92 -12.02 -5.83 -7.10
C THR A 92 -11.03 -6.94 -6.72
N GLU A 93 -9.91 -7.06 -7.44
CA GLU A 93 -8.88 -8.07 -7.20
C GLU A 93 -7.48 -7.48 -7.38
N LEU A 94 -6.46 -8.15 -6.86
CA LEU A 94 -5.06 -7.80 -7.12
C LEU A 94 -4.73 -8.08 -8.59
N GLN A 95 -4.18 -7.09 -9.28
CA GLN A 95 -3.84 -7.19 -10.70
C GLN A 95 -2.39 -6.76 -10.92
N VAL A 96 -1.55 -7.65 -11.46
CA VAL A 96 -0.24 -7.26 -12.00
C VAL A 96 -0.44 -6.84 -13.45
N THR A 97 -0.34 -5.53 -13.71
CA THR A 97 -0.56 -4.95 -15.04
C THR A 97 0.72 -4.83 -15.85
N ASP A 98 1.86 -4.78 -15.15
CA ASP A 98 3.19 -4.94 -15.74
C ASP A 98 3.98 -5.89 -14.84
N PRO A 99 4.29 -7.12 -15.29
CA PRO A 99 4.99 -8.09 -14.47
C PRO A 99 6.51 -7.87 -14.45
N CYS A 100 7.06 -6.92 -15.20
CA CYS A 100 8.49 -6.85 -15.47
C CYS A 100 9.21 -5.82 -14.61
N ALA A 101 9.97 -6.26 -13.61
CA ALA A 101 10.87 -5.39 -12.84
C ALA A 101 12.33 -5.47 -13.33
N PHE A 102 12.55 -6.06 -14.52
CA PHE A 102 13.85 -6.21 -15.18
C PHE A 102 14.22 -5.03 -16.07
N ASP A 103 13.23 -4.24 -16.46
CA ASP A 103 13.43 -3.09 -17.33
C ASP A 103 13.56 -1.80 -16.51
N ASN A 104 13.77 -0.69 -17.22
CA ASN A 104 13.90 0.61 -16.57
C ASN A 104 12.56 1.16 -16.06
N ASN A 105 11.43 0.58 -16.48
CA ASN A 105 10.08 1.06 -16.19
C ASN A 105 9.53 0.47 -14.90
N GLY A 106 9.96 -0.74 -14.53
CA GLY A 106 9.53 -1.43 -13.32
C GLY A 106 8.15 -2.09 -13.45
N ALA A 107 7.91 -3.07 -12.59
CA ALA A 107 6.64 -3.77 -12.55
C ALA A 107 5.55 -2.89 -11.92
N THR A 108 4.28 -3.11 -12.28
CA THR A 108 3.14 -2.40 -11.70
C THR A 108 2.09 -3.38 -11.19
N VAL A 109 1.67 -3.17 -9.95
CA VAL A 109 0.64 -3.94 -9.27
C VAL A 109 -0.45 -3.00 -8.81
N LYS A 110 -1.70 -3.39 -9.03
CA LYS A 110 -2.90 -2.71 -8.51
C LYS A 110 -3.48 -3.53 -7.38
N LEU A 111 -3.74 -2.89 -6.26
CA LEU A 111 -4.48 -3.47 -5.14
C LEU A 111 -5.90 -2.91 -5.11
N PRO A 112 -6.89 -3.71 -4.70
CA PRO A 112 -8.21 -3.20 -4.39
C PRO A 112 -8.15 -2.16 -3.26
N PRO A 113 -8.93 -1.07 -3.33
CA PRO A 113 -9.00 -0.12 -2.25
C PRO A 113 -9.56 -0.79 -0.99
N ASN A 114 -8.94 -0.52 0.16
CA ASN A 114 -9.48 -0.94 1.46
C ASN A 114 -9.29 0.21 2.46
N ARG A 115 -10.41 0.75 2.95
CA ARG A 115 -10.43 1.84 3.92
C ARG A 115 -9.68 1.52 5.22
N ASN A 116 -9.68 0.27 5.67
CA ASN A 116 -8.99 -0.17 6.88
C ASN A 116 -7.58 -0.72 6.57
N GLY A 117 -7.13 -0.62 5.32
CA GLY A 117 -5.89 -1.20 4.85
C GLY A 117 -5.86 -2.73 4.88
N TYR A 118 -4.65 -3.27 4.89
CA TYR A 118 -4.41 -4.71 4.90
C TYR A 118 -3.39 -5.06 5.97
N ARG A 119 -3.55 -6.21 6.62
CA ARG A 119 -2.42 -6.87 7.27
C ARG A 119 -1.59 -7.57 6.20
N VAL A 120 -0.30 -7.30 6.18
CA VAL A 120 0.58 -7.79 5.12
C VAL A 120 1.61 -8.74 5.71
N TYR A 121 1.72 -9.93 5.11
CA TYR A 121 2.67 -10.94 5.52
C TYR A 121 3.48 -11.40 4.33
N ALA A 122 4.77 -11.67 4.53
CA ALA A 122 5.64 -12.14 3.47
C ALA A 122 6.56 -13.26 3.92
N ARG A 123 6.92 -14.14 2.98
CA ARG A 123 7.92 -15.21 3.22
C ARG A 123 8.64 -15.60 1.94
N THR A 124 9.87 -16.04 2.10
CA THR A 124 10.63 -16.65 1.02
C THR A 124 10.28 -18.13 0.86
N LEU A 125 10.25 -18.62 -0.36
CA LEU A 125 9.96 -20.01 -0.70
C LEU A 125 11.07 -20.59 -1.59
N ALA A 126 10.79 -21.76 -2.18
CA ALA A 126 11.73 -22.57 -2.95
C ALA A 126 12.89 -23.14 -2.11
N LYS A 127 13.71 -23.97 -2.77
CA LYS A 127 14.90 -24.58 -2.17
C LYS A 127 16.02 -23.53 -2.13
N PRO A 128 16.61 -23.25 -0.96
CA PRO A 128 17.77 -22.37 -0.90
C PRO A 128 19.01 -23.02 -1.49
N THR A 129 19.84 -22.16 -2.09
CA THR A 129 21.23 -22.45 -2.44
C THR A 129 22.05 -21.31 -1.82
N GLY A 130 22.90 -21.61 -0.84
CA GLY A 130 23.76 -20.60 -0.21
C GLY A 130 23.04 -19.57 0.67
N ASP A 131 21.88 -19.92 1.23
CA ASP A 131 21.05 -19.07 2.09
C ASP A 131 20.74 -17.68 1.49
N PRO A 132 20.04 -17.63 0.34
CA PRO A 132 19.84 -16.40 -0.41
C PRO A 132 18.98 -15.38 0.35
N VAL A 133 19.16 -14.10 0.02
CA VAL A 133 18.51 -12.97 0.70
C VAL A 133 17.77 -12.09 -0.31
N ILE A 134 16.63 -11.53 0.08
CA ILE A 134 15.99 -10.44 -0.65
C ILE A 134 15.57 -9.34 0.32
N GLY A 135 16.04 -8.12 0.06
CA GLY A 135 15.63 -6.91 0.76
C GLY A 135 14.47 -6.24 0.05
N LEU A 136 13.51 -5.71 0.82
CA LEU A 136 12.44 -4.85 0.36
C LEU A 136 12.59 -3.44 0.95
N PHE A 137 12.27 -2.42 0.17
CA PHE A 137 12.32 -1.01 0.56
C PHE A 137 11.07 -0.28 0.08
N SER A 138 10.35 0.35 0.99
CA SER A 138 9.17 1.15 0.67
C SER A 138 9.53 2.63 0.56
N SER A 139 9.09 3.26 -0.51
CA SER A 139 9.05 4.72 -0.63
C SER A 139 7.75 5.19 -1.26
N LEU A 140 7.34 6.40 -0.91
CA LEU A 140 6.19 7.04 -1.54
C LEU A 140 6.63 7.61 -2.88
N TYR A 141 5.93 7.27 -3.95
CA TYR A 141 6.29 7.69 -5.30
C TYR A 141 5.38 8.81 -5.81
N MET A 142 4.07 8.68 -5.60
CA MET A 142 3.08 9.65 -6.06
C MET A 142 1.83 9.61 -5.20
N VAL A 143 1.23 10.77 -4.95
CA VAL A 143 -0.07 10.95 -4.29
C VAL A 143 -0.84 12.00 -5.07
N GLN A 144 -2.07 11.69 -5.46
CA GLN A 144 -2.92 12.62 -6.21
C GLN A 144 -4.33 12.71 -5.61
N ASP A 145 -5.01 13.81 -5.90
CA ASP A 145 -6.44 13.99 -5.63
C ASP A 145 -7.34 13.38 -6.72
N GLU A 146 -8.65 13.52 -6.53
CA GLU A 146 -9.72 13.11 -7.44
C GLU A 146 -9.66 13.73 -8.84
N PHE A 147 -8.97 14.87 -9.00
CA PHE A 147 -8.78 15.56 -10.28
C PHE A 147 -7.44 15.21 -10.93
N GLY A 148 -6.61 14.40 -10.26
CA GLY A 148 -5.28 14.01 -10.72
C GLY A 148 -4.19 15.07 -10.47
N ASN A 149 -4.44 16.04 -9.59
CA ASN A 149 -3.41 16.97 -9.14
C ASN A 149 -2.51 16.29 -8.12
N ASP A 150 -1.20 16.49 -8.23
CA ASP A 150 -0.24 15.99 -7.26
C ASP A 150 -0.41 16.70 -5.92
N LEU A 151 -0.35 15.93 -4.84
CA LEU A 151 -0.45 16.44 -3.48
C LEU A 151 0.93 16.64 -2.89
N LEU A 152 1.11 17.77 -2.18
CA LEU A 152 2.34 18.00 -1.44
C LEU A 152 2.38 17.06 -0.24
N TYR A 153 3.48 16.33 -0.13
CA TYR A 153 3.72 15.41 0.96
C TYR A 153 4.86 15.94 1.84
N LEU A 154 4.51 16.34 3.07
CA LEU A 154 5.47 16.87 4.06
C LEU A 154 6.06 15.79 4.97
N GLY A 155 5.79 14.51 4.71
CA GLY A 155 6.36 13.37 5.44
C GLY A 155 7.88 13.23 5.36
N MET A 156 8.54 14.01 4.49
CA MET A 156 10.00 14.11 4.44
C MET A 156 10.55 15.16 5.42
N ILE A 157 9.71 16.03 5.98
CA ILE A 157 10.11 17.15 6.84
C ILE A 157 9.83 16.88 8.32
N THR A 158 8.88 15.99 8.63
CA THR A 158 8.78 15.37 9.95
C THR A 158 9.59 14.06 9.94
N GLU A 159 10.39 13.77 10.96
CA GLU A 159 11.31 12.60 11.04
C GLU A 159 10.63 11.21 10.91
N THR A 160 9.33 11.15 10.67
CA THR A 160 8.54 9.92 10.59
C THR A 160 8.03 9.71 9.17
N GLY A 161 8.50 8.62 8.54
CA GLY A 161 8.09 8.13 7.22
C GLY A 161 7.26 6.85 7.33
N PHE A 162 7.54 5.82 6.52
CA PHE A 162 6.98 4.49 6.74
C PHE A 162 7.40 3.94 8.10
N THR A 163 6.49 3.28 8.83
CA THR A 163 6.77 2.70 10.15
C THR A 163 7.87 1.64 10.09
N THR A 164 7.97 0.90 8.98
CA THR A 164 9.06 -0.04 8.70
C THR A 164 9.50 0.12 7.25
N PRO A 165 10.44 1.02 6.93
CA PRO A 165 10.74 1.37 5.54
C PRO A 165 11.48 0.27 4.78
N SER A 166 12.08 -0.69 5.48
CA SER A 166 12.82 -1.80 4.87
C SER A 166 12.81 -3.07 5.70
N ILE A 167 12.93 -4.22 5.04
CA ILE A 167 13.07 -5.53 5.68
C ILE A 167 13.82 -6.49 4.76
N ASP A 168 14.63 -7.37 5.35
CA ASP A 168 15.34 -8.44 4.63
C ASP A 168 14.74 -9.81 4.93
N PHE A 169 14.67 -10.66 3.91
CA PHE A 169 14.26 -12.05 4.04
C PHE A 169 15.37 -12.99 3.61
N THR A 170 15.89 -13.78 4.56
CA THR A 170 16.81 -14.88 4.26
C THR A 170 16.04 -16.18 4.07
N ARG A 171 16.35 -16.93 3.03
CA ARG A 171 15.84 -18.30 2.85
C ARG A 171 16.88 -19.30 3.36
N SER A 172 16.69 -19.82 4.56
CA SER A 172 17.50 -20.92 5.10
C SER A 172 16.89 -22.29 4.86
N LYS A 173 17.65 -23.38 5.04
CA LYS A 173 17.12 -24.75 4.95
C LYS A 173 16.01 -24.98 5.99
N GLY A 174 14.89 -25.57 5.56
CA GLY A 174 13.76 -25.92 6.45
C GLY A 174 12.45 -25.26 6.01
N GLN A 175 11.46 -25.27 6.91
CA GLN A 175 10.17 -24.62 6.67
C GLN A 175 10.29 -23.11 6.83
N SER A 176 10.03 -22.37 5.75
CA SER A 176 9.96 -20.91 5.79
C SER A 176 8.63 -20.46 6.42
N LYS A 177 8.73 -19.51 7.35
CA LYS A 177 7.60 -18.88 8.04
C LYS A 177 7.39 -17.46 7.53
N ALA A 178 6.13 -17.03 7.47
CA ALA A 178 5.82 -15.66 7.16
C ALA A 178 6.13 -14.71 8.31
N LEU A 179 6.57 -13.52 7.94
CA LEU A 179 6.78 -12.37 8.79
C LEU A 179 5.72 -11.33 8.48
N GLU A 180 5.25 -10.62 9.50
CA GLU A 180 4.41 -9.46 9.31
C GLU A 180 5.23 -8.28 8.78
N ILE A 181 4.74 -7.65 7.73
CA ILE A 181 5.34 -6.47 7.08
C ILE A 181 4.34 -5.34 6.89
N THR A 182 3.26 -5.32 7.66
CA THR A 182 2.22 -4.28 7.61
C THR A 182 2.83 -2.88 7.72
N GLY A 183 3.83 -2.69 8.59
CA GLY A 183 4.54 -1.42 8.78
C GLY A 183 5.24 -0.86 7.55
N MET A 184 5.48 -1.68 6.50
CA MET A 184 6.00 -1.22 5.21
C MET A 184 4.98 -0.43 4.37
N PHE A 185 3.73 -0.44 4.81
CA PHE A 185 2.60 0.19 4.14
C PHE A 185 1.83 1.14 5.08
N GLN A 186 2.27 1.25 6.33
CA GLN A 186 1.78 2.22 7.28
C GLN A 186 2.69 3.44 7.23
N TRP A 187 2.05 4.59 7.11
CA TRP A 187 2.73 5.85 6.93
C TRP A 187 2.23 6.89 7.94
N THR A 188 3.18 7.63 8.50
CA THR A 188 2.93 8.72 9.44
C THR A 188 3.50 10.01 8.88
N GLY A 189 2.76 11.11 8.95
CA GLY A 189 3.20 12.44 8.53
C GLY A 189 2.06 13.28 7.95
N SER A 190 2.38 14.34 7.20
CA SER A 190 1.36 15.28 6.69
C SER A 190 1.24 15.32 5.16
N VAL A 191 0.01 15.43 4.66
CA VAL A 191 -0.33 15.67 3.25
C VAL A 191 -1.08 16.99 3.12
N CYS A 192 -0.72 17.79 2.12
CA CYS A 192 -1.20 19.15 1.94
C CYS A 192 -1.72 19.43 0.53
N TYR A 193 -2.76 20.27 0.49
CA TYR A 193 -3.40 20.76 -0.73
C TYR A 193 -3.14 22.26 -0.87
N PHE A 194 -2.85 22.74 -2.08
CA PHE A 194 -2.70 24.19 -2.31
C PHE A 194 -4.05 24.88 -2.55
N THR A 195 -5.07 24.11 -2.90
CA THR A 195 -6.46 24.54 -2.94
C THR A 195 -7.16 24.12 -1.66
N GLN A 196 -8.05 24.96 -1.14
CA GLN A 196 -8.81 24.63 0.06
C GLN A 196 -9.73 23.44 -0.22
N PRO A 197 -9.55 22.30 0.48
CA PRO A 197 -10.47 21.18 0.36
C PRO A 197 -11.83 21.55 0.96
N ALA A 198 -12.90 20.89 0.52
CA ALA A 198 -14.24 21.07 1.11
C ALA A 198 -14.32 20.56 2.56
N ASP A 199 -13.42 19.66 2.95
CA ASP A 199 -13.33 19.09 4.28
C ASP A 199 -12.63 20.03 5.27
N THR A 200 -13.20 20.18 6.46
CA THR A 200 -12.68 21.01 7.56
C THR A 200 -11.61 20.33 8.40
N SER A 201 -11.28 19.06 8.14
CA SER A 201 -10.20 18.33 8.83
C SER A 201 -8.79 18.88 8.54
N TYR A 202 -8.66 19.73 7.51
CA TYR A 202 -7.41 20.31 7.07
C TYR A 202 -7.09 21.61 7.82
N THR A 203 -5.82 21.74 8.18
CA THR A 203 -5.25 22.91 8.86
C THR A 203 -4.52 23.81 7.88
N LEU A 204 -4.85 25.10 7.89
CA LEU A 204 -4.08 26.09 7.14
C LEU A 204 -2.65 26.15 7.69
N THR A 205 -1.70 25.78 6.85
CA THR A 205 -0.27 25.70 7.12
C THR A 205 0.45 26.54 6.07
N HIS A 206 1.61 27.09 6.44
CA HIS A 206 2.44 27.81 5.49
C HIS A 206 3.71 27.03 5.21
N VAL A 207 4.07 26.96 3.94
CA VAL A 207 5.24 26.23 3.43
C VAL A 207 6.06 27.13 2.52
N CYS A 208 7.35 26.81 2.40
CA CYS A 208 8.25 27.47 1.47
C CYS A 208 8.43 26.58 0.25
N CYS A 209 7.94 27.00 -0.91
CA CYS A 209 7.95 26.21 -2.13
C CYS A 209 8.67 26.90 -3.28
N THR A 210 9.36 26.13 -4.14
CA THR A 210 9.93 26.60 -5.41
C THR A 210 9.07 26.11 -6.56
N ASP A 211 8.86 26.99 -7.54
CA ASP A 211 8.27 26.71 -8.85
C ASP A 211 9.26 27.29 -9.87
N SER A 212 10.21 26.45 -10.26
CA SER A 212 11.41 26.81 -11.00
C SER A 212 11.11 26.92 -12.49
N ASN A 213 10.12 26.17 -12.97
CA ASN A 213 9.69 26.16 -14.37
C ASN A 213 8.46 27.07 -14.62
N ILE A 214 7.83 27.61 -13.57
CA ILE A 214 6.68 28.53 -13.60
C ILE A 214 5.46 27.89 -14.28
N ASP A 215 5.26 26.58 -14.07
CA ASP A 215 4.09 25.86 -14.59
C ASP A 215 2.92 25.83 -13.57
N GLY A 216 3.13 26.37 -12.37
CA GLY A 216 2.15 26.37 -11.28
C GLY A 216 2.18 25.11 -10.42
N ILE A 217 3.11 24.19 -10.66
CA ILE A 217 3.39 23.00 -9.86
C ILE A 217 4.69 23.23 -9.11
N TYR A 218 4.64 23.17 -7.78
CA TYR A 218 5.83 23.33 -6.96
C TYR A 218 6.70 22.06 -7.00
N GLU A 219 7.99 22.20 -7.34
CA GLU A 219 8.89 21.03 -7.44
C GLU A 219 9.52 20.63 -6.11
N ASP A 220 9.70 21.59 -5.21
CA ASP A 220 10.22 21.34 -3.87
C ASP A 220 9.56 22.28 -2.86
N CYS A 221 9.20 21.74 -1.71
CA CYS A 221 8.60 22.48 -0.61
C CYS A 221 9.19 22.02 0.71
N GLN A 222 9.45 22.98 1.59
CA GLN A 222 9.99 22.76 2.92
C GLN A 222 9.22 23.53 3.98
N GLN A 223 9.36 23.12 5.24
CA GLN A 223 8.87 23.94 6.35
C GLN A 223 9.63 25.27 6.38
N PRO A 224 8.95 26.38 6.70
CA PRO A 224 9.63 27.66 6.92
C PRO A 224 10.68 27.49 8.03
N ALA A 225 11.88 28.02 7.82
CA ALA A 225 12.98 27.90 8.79
C ALA A 225 12.66 28.58 10.14
N ASN A 226 11.73 29.54 10.13
CA ASN A 226 11.37 30.36 11.27
C ASN A 226 9.84 30.46 11.36
N THR A 227 9.31 30.87 12.52
CA THR A 227 7.87 31.17 12.70
C THR A 227 7.38 32.43 11.97
N GLU A 228 8.30 33.22 11.41
CA GLU A 228 8.00 34.39 10.59
C GLU A 228 7.81 33.99 9.11
N PRO A 229 7.02 34.74 8.31
CA PRO A 229 6.75 34.43 6.91
C PRO A 229 7.97 34.70 6.02
N TYR A 230 9.02 33.93 6.22
CA TYR A 230 10.30 34.04 5.54
C TYR A 230 10.70 32.70 4.96
N CYS A 231 10.94 32.71 3.65
CA CYS A 231 11.56 31.62 2.93
C CYS A 231 12.97 32.01 2.51
N GLY A 232 13.88 31.03 2.46
CA GLY A 232 15.21 31.24 1.91
C GLY A 232 15.15 31.69 0.44
N ALA A 233 16.26 32.24 -0.06
CA ALA A 233 16.34 32.65 -1.46
C ALA A 233 15.97 31.49 -2.40
N GLY A 234 15.09 31.77 -3.38
CA GLY A 234 14.58 30.77 -4.33
C GLY A 234 13.26 30.10 -3.92
N TYR A 235 12.74 30.38 -2.72
CA TYR A 235 11.47 29.84 -2.26
C TYR A 235 10.43 30.94 -2.04
N ASN A 236 9.17 30.62 -2.37
CA ASN A 236 8.01 31.47 -2.14
C ASN A 236 7.25 30.98 -0.90
N TYR A 237 6.73 31.93 -0.13
CA TYR A 237 5.87 31.63 1.01
C TYR A 237 4.46 31.36 0.53
N VAL A 238 3.97 30.13 0.70
CA VAL A 238 2.72 29.64 0.11
C VAL A 238 1.82 29.07 1.20
N SER A 239 0.52 29.33 1.08
CA SER A 239 -0.50 28.72 1.94
C SER A 239 -0.88 27.33 1.41
N ALA A 240 -0.94 26.35 2.31
CA ALA A 240 -1.38 25.00 2.03
C ALA A 240 -2.33 24.52 3.13
N TYR A 241 -3.20 23.57 2.81
CA TYR A 241 -4.19 22.98 3.72
C TYR A 241 -3.75 21.55 4.01
N CYS A 242 -3.25 21.31 5.21
CA CYS A 242 -2.58 20.08 5.59
C CYS A 242 -3.39 19.24 6.57
N VAL A 243 -3.33 17.92 6.41
CA VAL A 243 -3.85 16.94 7.36
C VAL A 243 -2.72 15.99 7.75
N SER A 244 -2.65 15.61 9.02
CA SER A 244 -1.66 14.68 9.55
C SER A 244 -2.26 13.30 9.76
N TYR A 245 -1.45 12.28 9.49
CA TYR A 245 -1.77 10.87 9.59
C TYR A 245 -0.80 10.16 10.54
N GLU A 246 -1.28 9.15 11.24
CA GLU A 246 -0.52 8.31 12.16
C GLU A 246 -0.79 6.84 11.85
N ASP A 247 0.26 6.10 11.50
CA ASP A 247 0.22 4.68 11.09
C ASP A 247 -0.86 4.36 10.03
N GLU A 248 -1.17 5.33 9.18
CA GLU A 248 -2.23 5.26 8.19
C GLU A 248 -1.83 4.35 7.04
N TRP A 249 -2.78 3.59 6.51
CA TRP A 249 -2.55 2.81 5.31
C TRP A 249 -2.21 3.74 4.15
N VAL A 250 -1.00 3.62 3.58
CA VAL A 250 -0.43 4.61 2.64
C VAL A 250 -1.32 4.89 1.43
N PHE A 251 -2.14 3.92 0.99
CA PHE A 251 -3.04 4.11 -0.15
C PHE A 251 -4.33 4.87 0.19
N ASN A 252 -4.54 5.26 1.45
CA ASN A 252 -5.63 6.12 1.91
C ASN A 252 -5.24 7.59 1.99
N LEU A 253 -4.01 7.96 1.66
CA LEU A 253 -3.52 9.34 1.80
C LEU A 253 -4.06 10.29 0.73
N GLY A 254 -4.45 9.75 -0.43
CA GLY A 254 -5.04 10.45 -1.55
C GLY A 254 -5.98 9.55 -2.35
N ASP A 255 -6.57 10.07 -3.41
CA ASP A 255 -7.50 9.30 -4.26
C ASP A 255 -6.77 8.37 -5.22
N TYR A 256 -5.52 8.69 -5.54
CA TYR A 256 -4.58 7.84 -6.23
C TYR A 256 -3.24 7.89 -5.50
N VAL A 257 -2.69 6.73 -5.17
CA VAL A 257 -1.37 6.63 -4.55
C VAL A 257 -0.57 5.55 -5.24
N ALA A 258 0.68 5.88 -5.57
CA ALA A 258 1.69 4.92 -5.98
C ALA A 258 2.81 4.90 -4.95
N THR A 259 3.17 3.71 -4.48
CA THR A 259 4.37 3.47 -3.68
C THR A 259 5.35 2.64 -4.49
N LEU A 260 6.64 2.92 -4.33
CA LEU A 260 7.69 2.08 -4.86
C LEU A 260 8.07 1.06 -3.79
N LEU A 261 7.87 -0.21 -4.10
CA LEU A 261 8.47 -1.33 -3.39
C LEU A 261 9.72 -1.76 -4.15
N GLY A 262 10.86 -1.20 -3.77
CA GLY A 262 12.17 -1.59 -4.28
C GLY A 262 12.56 -2.97 -3.78
N THR A 263 13.23 -3.76 -4.62
CA THR A 263 13.78 -5.07 -4.24
C THR A 263 15.29 -5.08 -4.45
N ASN A 264 16.05 -5.66 -3.52
CA ASN A 264 17.45 -6.01 -3.70
C ASN A 264 17.60 -7.52 -3.47
N ASN A 265 17.73 -8.29 -4.55
CA ASN A 265 17.73 -9.74 -4.51
C ASN A 265 19.14 -10.31 -4.64
N ASP A 266 19.43 -11.32 -3.85
CA ASP A 266 20.65 -12.12 -3.86
C ASP A 266 20.25 -13.61 -3.81
N GLY A 267 19.76 -14.10 -4.94
CA GLY A 267 19.47 -15.51 -5.18
C GLY A 267 18.09 -16.02 -4.74
N VAL A 268 17.19 -15.20 -4.20
CA VAL A 268 15.84 -15.65 -3.79
C VAL A 268 14.99 -15.91 -5.03
N LYS A 269 14.43 -17.12 -5.10
CA LYS A 269 13.62 -17.59 -6.24
C LYS A 269 12.16 -17.19 -6.18
N LEU A 270 11.61 -17.11 -4.97
CA LEU A 270 10.21 -16.77 -4.75
C LEU A 270 10.06 -16.09 -3.39
N LEU A 271 9.55 -14.87 -3.41
CA LEU A 271 9.00 -14.18 -2.24
C LEU A 271 7.48 -14.13 -2.43
N GLN A 272 6.73 -14.68 -1.47
CA GLN A 272 5.27 -14.66 -1.46
C GLN A 272 4.81 -13.61 -0.46
N ILE A 273 4.05 -12.62 -0.94
CA ILE A 273 3.41 -11.57 -0.13
C ILE A 273 1.91 -11.80 -0.13
N ARG A 274 1.27 -11.69 1.03
CA ARG A 274 -0.18 -11.82 1.19
C ARG A 274 -0.76 -10.59 1.87
N PHE A 275 -1.84 -10.07 1.29
CA PHE A 275 -2.59 -8.93 1.78
C PHE A 275 -3.93 -9.43 2.32
N TYR A 276 -4.16 -9.29 3.63
CA TYR A 276 -5.41 -9.67 4.30
C TYR A 276 -6.24 -8.41 4.55
N PRO A 277 -7.40 -8.24 3.90
CA PRO A 277 -8.29 -7.12 4.14
C PRO A 277 -8.66 -6.98 5.62
N ASN A 278 -8.60 -5.77 6.16
CA ASN A 278 -9.10 -5.44 7.52
C ASN A 278 -10.55 -4.98 7.52
#